data_AF-A0A6A6AVX0-F1
#
_entry.id   AF-A0A6A6AVX0-F1
#
_cell.length_a   1.000
_cell.length_b   1.000
_cell.length_c   1.000
_cell.angle_alpha   90.00
_cell.angle_beta   90.00
_cell.angle_gamma   90.00
#
_symmetry.space_group_name_H-M   'P 1'
#
loop_
_entity.id
_entity.type
_entity.pdbx_description
1 polymer ?
#
loop_
_entity_poly.entity_id
_entity_poly.type
_entity_poly.pdbx_seq_one_letter_code
_entity_poly.pdbx_strand_id
1 'polypeptide(L)'
;MTVVTTLVSEEVTQTQTKVVAAAQPTLCGESGNFTLTFDDTVVGPEDDNLIIADGITNPYHHLFYANGFASVPDKWEPYPAVSQPNIAMFLPLTGRLLPNTPFAGTLLPGEIGAGPRASVSAYWFNAYSSFFGCALNGLTPCTLRISGYRYDTVLKQEVLVAEQNATIPACWGYINCRLMQVFFNDQFRALSGIQFNAYTYNLGIPQVHMMDDLQMEWYNNTCSAGILRIGHR
;
A
#
# COMPACT_ATOMS: atom_id res chain seq x y z
N MET A 1 -24.18 -68.92 3.76
CA MET A 1 -24.67 -67.54 3.53
C MET A 1 -23.44 -66.65 3.60
N THR A 2 -22.93 -66.23 2.44
CA THR A 2 -21.65 -65.53 2.32
C THR A 2 -21.95 -64.03 2.35
N VAL A 3 -21.41 -63.31 3.34
CA VAL A 3 -21.56 -61.85 3.43
C VAL A 3 -20.34 -61.23 2.75
N VAL A 4 -20.58 -60.54 1.64
CA VAL A 4 -19.59 -59.76 0.91
C VAL A 4 -19.64 -58.32 1.44
N THR A 5 -18.53 -57.83 1.98
CA THR A 5 -18.41 -56.47 2.51
C THR A 5 -17.75 -55.59 1.44
N THR A 6 -18.50 -54.63 0.90
CA THR A 6 -18.01 -53.61 -0.03
C THR A 6 -17.43 -52.43 0.76
N LEU A 7 -16.18 -52.05 0.47
CA LEU A 7 -15.56 -50.81 0.94
C LEU A 7 -15.81 -49.71 -0.09
N VAL A 8 -16.39 -48.59 0.33
CA VAL A 8 -16.57 -47.37 -0.48
C VAL A 8 -15.47 -46.41 -0.07
N SER A 9 -14.65 -45.97 -1.03
CA SER A 9 -13.60 -44.97 -0.83
C SER A 9 -14.17 -43.57 -1.14
N GLU A 10 -14.19 -42.68 -0.15
CA GLU A 10 -14.51 -41.26 -0.34
C GLU A 10 -13.23 -40.49 -0.69
N GLU A 11 -13.17 -39.91 -1.90
CA GLU A 11 -12.15 -38.94 -2.30
C GLU A 11 -12.45 -37.58 -1.66
N VAL A 12 -11.58 -37.14 -0.75
CA VAL A 12 -11.65 -35.80 -0.15
C VAL A 12 -10.94 -34.80 -1.07
N THR A 13 -11.72 -34.03 -1.82
CA THR A 13 -11.24 -32.89 -2.61
C THR A 13 -10.81 -31.75 -1.69
N GLN A 14 -9.51 -31.62 -1.42
CA GLN A 14 -8.96 -30.48 -0.68
C GLN A 14 -8.97 -29.22 -1.56
N THR A 15 -9.90 -28.31 -1.30
CA THR A 15 -9.89 -26.95 -1.83
C THR A 15 -8.82 -26.16 -1.09
N GLN A 16 -7.72 -25.83 -1.77
CA GLN A 16 -6.63 -25.03 -1.21
C GLN A 16 -7.03 -23.56 -1.20
N THR A 17 -7.63 -23.11 -0.10
CA THR A 17 -7.79 -21.67 0.20
C THR A 17 -6.40 -21.12 0.55
N LYS A 18 -5.82 -20.35 -0.37
CA LYS A 18 -4.57 -19.63 -0.14
C LYS A 18 -4.84 -18.43 0.77
N VAL A 19 -4.86 -18.67 2.08
CA VAL A 19 -4.90 -17.61 3.09
C VAL A 19 -3.54 -16.91 3.05
N VAL A 20 -3.50 -15.66 2.57
CA VAL A 20 -2.33 -14.80 2.73
C VAL A 20 -2.23 -14.50 4.22
N ALA A 21 -1.23 -15.06 4.88
CA ALA A 21 -1.04 -14.92 6.30
C ALA A 21 -0.66 -13.46 6.61
N ALA A 22 -1.53 -12.74 7.32
CA ALA A 22 -1.13 -11.57 8.08
C ALA A 22 0.05 -11.96 8.97
N ALA A 23 1.07 -11.09 9.06
CA ALA A 23 2.25 -11.34 9.88
C ALA A 23 1.83 -11.62 11.33
N GLN A 24 1.84 -12.90 11.74
CA GLN A 24 1.50 -13.25 13.12
C GLN A 24 2.63 -12.77 14.05
N PRO A 25 2.31 -12.19 15.21
CA PRO A 25 3.33 -11.80 16.16
C PRO A 25 4.07 -13.07 16.60
N THR A 26 5.31 -13.22 16.17
CA THR A 26 6.21 -14.15 16.85
C THR A 26 6.47 -13.59 18.25
N LEU A 27 7.07 -14.35 19.17
CA LEU A 27 7.53 -13.80 20.45
C LEU A 27 8.41 -12.53 20.29
N CYS A 28 8.89 -12.27 19.08
CA CYS A 28 9.71 -11.15 18.63
C CYS A 28 8.95 -9.97 18.01
N GLY A 29 7.62 -9.99 18.03
CA GLY A 29 6.77 -8.98 17.42
C GLY A 29 6.66 -9.08 15.91
N GLU A 30 6.40 -7.94 15.27
CA GLU A 30 6.27 -7.87 13.82
C GLU A 30 7.65 -8.01 13.18
N SER A 31 7.83 -8.89 12.22
CA SER A 31 9.12 -9.08 11.54
C SER A 31 8.88 -9.77 10.19
N GLY A 32 9.78 -9.55 9.22
CA GLY A 32 9.70 -10.15 7.90
C GLY A 32 8.71 -9.45 6.96
N ASN A 33 8.17 -10.23 6.02
CA ASN A 33 7.32 -9.73 4.95
C ASN A 33 5.94 -9.35 5.48
N PHE A 34 5.40 -8.26 4.94
CA PHE A 34 4.03 -7.81 5.20
C PHE A 34 3.47 -7.14 3.94
N THR A 35 2.18 -6.88 3.94
CA THR A 35 1.49 -6.22 2.83
C THR A 35 0.54 -5.19 3.39
N LEU A 36 0.57 -3.97 2.84
CA LEU A 36 -0.43 -2.95 3.15
C LEU A 36 -1.57 -3.09 2.15
N THR A 37 -2.68 -3.65 2.62
CA THR A 37 -3.91 -3.90 1.85
C THR A 37 -4.93 -2.76 1.97
N PHE A 38 -4.72 -1.84 2.91
CA PHE A 38 -5.62 -0.71 3.21
C PHE A 38 -7.03 -1.09 3.74
N ASP A 39 -7.29 -2.38 3.93
CA ASP A 39 -8.58 -2.92 4.38
C ASP A 39 -8.86 -2.74 5.86
N ASP A 40 -7.82 -2.55 6.69
CA ASP A 40 -7.98 -2.40 8.15
C ASP A 40 -8.50 -1.01 8.55
N THR A 41 -8.74 -0.14 7.57
CA THR A 41 -9.31 1.18 7.78
C THR A 41 -10.84 1.12 7.73
N VAL A 42 -11.49 1.60 8.77
CA VAL A 42 -12.95 1.75 8.77
C VAL A 42 -13.27 2.94 7.87
N VAL A 43 -13.90 2.68 6.74
CA VAL A 43 -14.57 3.73 5.98
C VAL A 43 -15.81 4.12 6.79
N GLY A 44 -16.05 5.42 6.92
CA GLY A 44 -17.07 6.03 7.74
C GLY A 44 -18.48 5.49 7.46
N PRO A 45 -19.47 5.84 8.31
CA PRO A 45 -20.80 5.28 8.21
C PRO A 45 -21.34 5.39 6.78
N GLU A 46 -21.96 4.30 6.31
CA GLU A 46 -22.56 4.11 4.99
C GLU A 46 -23.67 5.15 4.72
N ASP A 47 -23.32 6.42 4.54
CA ASP A 47 -24.21 7.36 3.86
C ASP A 47 -24.06 7.08 2.36
N ASP A 48 -24.99 6.28 1.84
CA ASP A 48 -25.06 5.71 0.47
C ASP A 48 -24.94 6.71 -0.69
N ASN A 49 -24.74 8.01 -0.43
CA ASN A 49 -24.78 9.08 -1.43
C ASN A 49 -23.52 9.96 -1.48
N LEU A 50 -22.52 9.76 -0.61
CA LEU A 50 -21.31 10.57 -0.59
C LEU A 50 -20.07 9.68 -0.47
N ILE A 51 -19.11 9.84 -1.39
CA ILE A 51 -17.76 9.33 -1.20
C ILE A 51 -17.16 10.13 -0.03
N ILE A 52 -17.33 9.61 1.18
CA ILE A 52 -16.52 10.05 2.32
C ILE A 52 -15.18 9.33 2.14
N ALA A 53 -14.31 9.91 1.33
CA ALA A 53 -12.92 9.48 1.25
C ALA A 53 -12.29 9.80 2.61
N ASP A 54 -12.23 8.82 3.50
CA ASP A 54 -11.62 9.01 4.80
C ASP A 54 -10.11 9.02 4.64
N GLY A 55 -9.48 10.09 5.15
CA GLY A 55 -8.04 10.20 5.16
C GLY A 55 -7.41 9.04 5.94
N ILE A 56 -6.30 8.49 5.45
CA ILE A 56 -5.58 7.45 6.19
C ILE A 56 -5.06 8.04 7.50
N THR A 57 -5.52 7.46 8.62
CA THR A 57 -5.13 7.92 9.97
C THR A 57 -3.68 7.55 10.26
N ASN A 58 -2.87 8.55 10.61
CA ASN A 58 -1.46 8.36 10.95
C ASN A 58 -1.26 8.07 12.45
N PRO A 59 -0.36 7.13 12.81
CA PRO A 59 0.30 6.16 11.93
C PRO A 59 -0.65 5.00 11.55
N TYR A 60 -0.48 4.44 10.35
CA TYR A 60 -1.13 3.22 9.90
C TYR A 60 -0.06 2.14 9.67
N HIS A 61 -0.18 0.99 10.36
CA HIS A 61 0.84 -0.07 10.38
C HIS A 61 2.28 0.44 10.62
N HIS A 62 2.42 1.33 11.61
CA HIS A 62 3.67 2.01 11.97
C HIS A 62 4.27 2.96 10.92
N LEU A 63 3.59 3.18 9.79
CA LEU A 63 4.00 4.12 8.76
C LEU A 63 3.13 5.38 8.81
N PHE A 64 3.70 6.47 8.32
CA PHE A 64 3.05 7.75 8.16
C PHE A 64 2.78 7.99 6.68
N TYR A 65 1.64 8.58 6.40
CA TYR A 65 1.13 8.87 5.08
C TYR A 65 1.08 10.39 4.90
N ALA A 66 1.54 10.86 3.75
CA ALA A 66 1.45 12.25 3.39
C ALA A 66 -0.02 12.71 3.25
N ASN A 67 -0.23 14.02 3.32
CA ASN A 67 -1.52 14.61 2.97
C ASN A 67 -1.95 14.21 1.55
N GLY A 68 -3.22 13.84 1.40
CA GLY A 68 -3.80 13.43 0.12
C GLY A 68 -4.10 11.94 0.00
N PHE A 69 -3.58 11.10 0.91
CA PHE A 69 -3.96 9.69 1.00
C PHE A 69 -5.33 9.53 1.67
N ALA A 70 -6.21 8.79 1.01
CA ALA A 70 -7.49 8.35 1.52
C ALA A 70 -7.65 6.85 1.28
N SER A 71 -8.41 6.20 2.16
CA SER A 71 -8.93 4.86 1.91
C SER A 71 -10.31 4.99 1.28
N VAL A 72 -10.54 4.27 0.19
CA VAL A 72 -11.81 4.31 -0.55
C VAL A 72 -12.33 2.89 -0.75
N PRO A 73 -13.62 2.63 -0.48
CA PRO A 73 -14.23 1.35 -0.84
C PRO A 73 -14.19 1.12 -2.35
N ASP A 74 -13.90 -0.10 -2.76
CA ASP A 74 -13.80 -0.49 -4.17
C ASP A 74 -15.07 -0.18 -4.99
N LYS A 75 -16.26 -0.18 -4.36
CA LYS A 75 -17.55 0.13 -4.99
C LYS A 75 -17.63 1.51 -5.64
N TRP A 76 -16.75 2.43 -5.26
CA TRP A 76 -16.73 3.81 -5.75
C TRP A 76 -15.64 4.10 -6.78
N GLU A 77 -14.75 3.15 -7.03
CA GLU A 77 -13.59 3.35 -7.88
C GLU A 77 -13.72 2.61 -9.21
N PRO A 78 -13.10 3.12 -10.29
CA PRO A 78 -13.09 2.42 -11.58
C PRO A 78 -12.25 1.14 -11.55
N TYR A 79 -11.38 0.99 -10.55
CA TYR A 79 -10.55 -0.19 -10.35
C TYR A 79 -11.05 -0.94 -9.11
N PRO A 80 -11.49 -2.20 -9.24
CA PRO A 80 -11.78 -3.02 -8.07
C PRO A 80 -10.50 -3.27 -7.29
N ALA A 81 -10.61 -3.31 -5.96
CA ALA A 81 -9.50 -3.63 -5.09
C ALA A 81 -9.02 -5.09 -5.33
N VAL A 82 -7.71 -5.29 -5.25
CA VAL A 82 -7.06 -6.61 -5.36
C VAL A 82 -7.30 -7.38 -4.07
N SER A 83 -7.14 -6.72 -2.93
CA SER A 83 -7.59 -7.15 -1.61
C SER A 83 -8.81 -6.34 -1.22
N GLN A 84 -9.89 -7.03 -0.85
CA GLN A 84 -11.16 -6.38 -0.51
C GLN A 84 -11.20 -5.98 0.97
N PRO A 85 -11.86 -4.87 1.34
CA PRO A 85 -12.78 -4.07 0.51
C PRO A 85 -12.24 -2.73 -0.01
N ASN A 86 -11.02 -2.32 0.34
CA ASN A 86 -10.59 -0.94 0.18
C ASN A 86 -9.38 -0.81 -0.75
N ILE A 87 -9.20 0.40 -1.27
CA ILE A 87 -8.00 0.80 -2.01
C ILE A 87 -7.44 2.09 -1.44
N ALA A 88 -6.11 2.25 -1.45
CA ALA A 88 -5.51 3.55 -1.18
C ALA A 88 -5.63 4.43 -2.42
N MET A 89 -6.21 5.62 -2.27
CA MET A 89 -6.17 6.67 -3.27
C MET A 89 -5.26 7.79 -2.78
N PHE A 90 -4.43 8.32 -3.67
CA PHE A 90 -3.74 9.58 -3.42
C PHE A 90 -4.20 10.66 -4.39
N LEU A 91 -4.72 11.73 -3.80
CA LEU A 91 -5.16 12.93 -4.48
C LEU A 91 -4.03 13.96 -4.42
N PRO A 92 -3.44 14.39 -5.56
CA PRO A 92 -2.38 15.38 -5.60
C PRO A 92 -2.93 16.81 -5.39
N LEU A 93 -3.75 17.00 -4.36
CA LEU A 93 -4.41 18.25 -4.04
C LEU A 93 -3.44 19.15 -3.27
N THR A 94 -3.32 20.40 -3.72
CA THR A 94 -2.54 21.45 -3.04
C THR A 94 -3.26 22.04 -1.82
N GLY A 95 -4.41 21.49 -1.41
CA GLY A 95 -5.24 22.03 -0.34
C GLY A 95 -6.01 20.96 0.44
N ARG A 96 -5.75 20.92 1.77
CA ARG A 96 -6.63 20.77 2.95
C ARG A 96 -7.95 19.97 2.91
N LEU A 97 -8.19 19.13 1.90
CA LEU A 97 -9.49 18.47 1.69
C LEU A 97 -9.69 17.19 2.52
N LEU A 98 -8.68 16.70 3.22
CA LEU A 98 -8.78 15.57 4.14
C LEU A 98 -8.43 16.02 5.56
N PRO A 99 -9.03 15.44 6.61
CA PRO A 99 -8.69 15.76 7.99
C PRO A 99 -7.18 15.64 8.18
N ASN A 100 -6.56 16.68 8.73
CA ASN A 100 -5.11 16.74 8.91
C ASN A 100 -4.70 15.68 9.94
N THR A 101 -4.24 14.53 9.48
CA THR A 101 -3.78 13.45 10.36
C THR A 101 -2.39 13.78 10.92
N PRO A 102 -2.00 13.26 12.09
CA PRO A 102 -0.73 13.62 12.72
C PRO A 102 0.45 13.46 11.76
N PHE A 103 1.32 14.49 11.70
CA PHE A 103 2.54 14.50 10.88
C PHE A 103 2.36 14.36 9.36
N ALA A 104 1.13 14.29 8.83
CA ALA A 104 0.91 14.17 7.39
C ALA A 104 1.49 15.34 6.58
N GLY A 105 1.55 16.54 7.19
CA GLY A 105 2.16 17.73 6.60
C GLY A 105 3.69 17.80 6.69
N THR A 106 4.35 16.86 7.36
CA THR A 106 5.82 16.82 7.44
C THR A 106 6.46 15.88 6.42
N LEU A 107 5.66 15.08 5.71
CA LEU A 107 6.09 14.19 4.64
C LEU A 107 6.03 14.88 3.28
N LEU A 108 6.79 14.37 2.31
CA LEU A 108 6.69 14.79 0.90
C LEU A 108 5.33 14.37 0.31
N PRO A 109 4.75 15.12 -0.63
CA PRO A 109 3.46 14.75 -1.24
C PRO A 109 3.50 13.35 -1.89
N GLY A 110 2.59 12.47 -1.50
CA GLY A 110 2.53 11.08 -2.01
C GLY A 110 3.54 10.14 -1.35
N GLU A 111 4.18 10.56 -0.25
CA GLU A 111 5.09 9.73 0.51
C GLU A 111 4.38 8.86 1.55
N ILE A 112 4.88 7.65 1.71
CA ILE A 112 4.59 6.71 2.78
C ILE A 112 5.93 6.36 3.43
N GLY A 113 6.06 6.50 4.75
CA GLY A 113 7.36 6.32 5.38
C GLY A 113 7.34 6.22 6.89
N ALA A 114 8.53 6.11 7.48
CA ALA A 114 8.75 6.15 8.92
C ALA A 114 8.49 7.55 9.52
N GLY A 115 8.42 8.60 8.68
CA GLY A 115 8.05 9.96 9.07
C GLY A 115 8.93 10.50 10.20
N PRO A 116 8.36 10.98 11.33
CA PRO A 116 9.14 11.42 12.49
C PRO A 116 10.14 10.39 13.04
N ARG A 117 9.98 9.11 12.69
CA ARG A 117 10.84 8.00 13.12
C ARG A 117 11.85 7.57 12.06
N ALA A 118 12.05 8.37 11.00
CA ALA A 118 12.98 8.07 9.92
C ALA A 118 14.42 7.82 10.40
N SER A 119 14.85 8.38 11.52
CA SER A 119 16.17 8.13 12.11
C SER A 119 16.34 6.74 12.75
N VAL A 120 15.26 5.97 12.91
CA VAL A 120 15.24 4.68 13.62
C VAL A 120 15.01 3.55 12.61
N SER A 121 16.04 2.73 12.38
CA SER A 121 16.01 1.66 11.37
C SER A 121 14.97 0.56 11.61
N ALA A 122 14.41 0.47 12.83
CA ALA A 122 13.33 -0.45 13.15
C ALA A 122 12.06 -0.21 12.30
N TYR A 123 11.87 1.00 11.79
CA TYR A 123 10.73 1.39 10.94
C TYR A 123 11.08 1.48 9.46
N TRP A 124 12.31 1.11 9.08
CA TRP A 124 12.72 1.05 7.69
C TRP A 124 12.20 -0.22 7.03
N PHE A 125 12.05 -0.19 5.72
CA PHE A 125 11.46 -1.26 4.95
C PHE A 125 12.16 -1.48 3.60
N ASN A 126 11.98 -2.69 3.08
CA ASN A 126 12.17 -3.02 1.69
C ASN A 126 10.81 -2.99 0.99
N ALA A 127 10.77 -2.53 -0.26
CA ALA A 127 9.55 -2.51 -1.06
C ALA A 127 9.74 -3.34 -2.34
N TYR A 128 8.78 -4.19 -2.69
CA TYR A 128 8.94 -5.16 -3.78
C TYR A 128 7.99 -4.93 -4.95
N SER A 129 6.71 -4.75 -4.67
CA SER A 129 5.71 -4.48 -5.70
C SER A 129 4.45 -3.88 -5.11
N SER A 130 3.60 -3.33 -5.96
CA SER A 130 2.23 -2.95 -5.61
C SER A 130 1.39 -2.86 -6.88
N PHE A 131 0.07 -2.84 -6.72
CA PHE A 131 -0.89 -2.72 -7.80
C PHE A 131 -1.32 -1.27 -7.95
N PHE A 132 -1.26 -0.73 -9.16
CA PHE A 132 -1.56 0.68 -9.43
C PHE A 132 -2.61 0.89 -10.52
N GLY A 133 -3.41 1.95 -10.34
CA GLY A 133 -4.35 2.49 -11.31
C GLY A 133 -4.25 4.01 -11.34
N CYS A 134 -4.69 4.64 -12.43
CA CYS A 134 -4.70 6.09 -12.57
C CYS A 134 -6.10 6.58 -12.92
N ALA A 135 -6.58 7.60 -12.19
CA ALA A 135 -7.95 8.11 -12.34
C ALA A 135 -8.10 9.13 -13.49
N LEU A 136 -7.14 9.21 -14.42
CA LEU A 136 -7.35 9.96 -15.66
C LEU A 136 -8.67 9.53 -16.30
N ASN A 137 -9.25 10.43 -17.10
CA ASN A 137 -10.48 10.25 -17.89
C ASN A 137 -10.53 9.01 -18.82
N GLY A 138 -9.64 8.03 -18.63
CA GLY A 138 -9.59 6.77 -19.32
C GLY A 138 -8.94 6.84 -20.69
N LEU A 139 -8.52 8.02 -21.14
CA LEU A 139 -8.10 8.24 -22.52
C LEU A 139 -6.60 8.08 -22.74
N THR A 140 -5.78 8.47 -21.76
CA THR A 140 -4.32 8.42 -21.87
C THR A 140 -3.68 7.66 -20.72
N PRO A 141 -2.58 6.93 -20.99
CA PRO A 141 -1.77 6.35 -19.92
C PRO A 141 -1.27 7.43 -18.95
N CYS A 142 -0.84 6.99 -17.76
CA CYS A 142 -0.09 7.84 -16.83
C CYS A 142 1.32 7.29 -16.64
N THR A 143 2.25 8.18 -16.32
CA THR A 143 3.57 7.84 -15.81
C THR A 143 3.51 7.87 -14.28
N LEU A 144 3.69 6.72 -13.65
CA LEU A 144 3.92 6.61 -12.22
C LEU A 144 5.42 6.78 -11.95
N ARG A 145 5.79 7.84 -11.24
CA ARG A 145 7.14 8.05 -10.70
C ARG A 145 7.18 7.51 -9.27
N ILE A 146 8.13 6.63 -9.03
CA ILE A 146 8.37 5.96 -7.76
C ILE A 146 9.74 6.40 -7.27
N SER A 147 9.80 7.02 -6.09
CA SER A 147 11.04 7.56 -5.53
C SER A 147 11.25 6.99 -4.13
N GLY A 148 12.39 6.33 -3.91
CA GLY A 148 12.76 5.71 -2.65
C GLY A 148 13.73 6.60 -1.88
N TYR A 149 13.45 6.79 -0.60
CA TYR A 149 14.21 7.65 0.30
C TYR A 149 14.79 6.85 1.47
N ARG A 150 15.96 7.27 1.92
CA ARG A 150 16.64 6.69 3.09
C ARG A 150 17.20 7.80 3.95
N TYR A 151 17.01 7.67 5.26
CA TYR A 151 17.50 8.62 6.23
C TYR A 151 19.03 8.58 6.30
N ASP A 152 19.65 9.73 6.07
CA ASP A 152 21.08 9.95 6.21
C ASP A 152 21.39 10.47 7.62
N THR A 153 22.23 9.74 8.35
CA THR A 153 22.55 10.06 9.75
C THR A 153 23.51 11.23 9.89
N VAL A 154 24.22 11.62 8.83
CA VAL A 154 25.13 12.77 8.78
C VAL A 154 24.32 14.03 8.46
N LEU A 155 23.49 13.99 7.42
CA LEU A 155 22.65 15.11 6.99
C LEU A 155 21.38 15.29 7.83
N LYS A 156 21.06 14.30 8.67
CA LYS A 156 19.87 14.27 9.54
C LYS A 156 18.54 14.41 8.80
N GLN A 157 18.50 13.97 7.55
CA GLN A 157 17.33 14.06 6.68
C GLN A 157 17.27 12.85 5.74
N GLU A 158 16.11 12.65 5.14
CA GLU A 158 15.95 11.64 4.10
C GLU A 158 16.53 12.12 2.77
N VAL A 159 17.29 11.24 2.12
CA VAL A 159 17.89 11.47 0.81
C VAL A 159 17.35 10.47 -0.19
N LEU A 160 17.20 10.93 -1.44
CA LEU A 160 16.77 10.09 -2.55
C LEU A 160 17.86 9.04 -2.86
N VAL A 161 17.47 7.76 -2.87
CA VAL A 161 18.40 6.63 -3.12
C VAL A 161 17.96 5.71 -4.23
N ALA A 162 16.69 5.76 -4.65
CA ALA A 162 16.16 4.98 -5.75
C ALA A 162 15.11 5.77 -6.52
N GLU A 163 15.07 5.58 -7.83
CA GLU A 163 13.98 6.07 -8.66
C GLU A 163 13.61 5.04 -9.74
N GLN A 164 12.34 4.97 -10.04
CA GLN A 164 11.81 4.15 -11.12
C GLN A 164 10.53 4.78 -11.67
N ASN A 165 10.36 4.72 -12.99
CA ASN A 165 9.11 5.06 -13.63
C ASN A 165 8.41 3.79 -14.12
N ALA A 166 7.08 3.80 -14.06
CA ALA A 166 6.23 2.79 -14.68
C ALA A 166 5.13 3.48 -15.50
N THR A 167 4.77 2.89 -16.64
CA THR A 167 3.65 3.37 -17.45
C THR A 167 2.41 2.56 -17.08
N ILE A 168 1.41 3.21 -16.48
CA ILE A 168 0.14 2.56 -16.15
C ILE A 168 -0.83 2.77 -17.32
N PRO A 169 -1.46 1.70 -17.85
CA PRO A 169 -2.36 1.81 -18.98
C PRO A 169 -3.62 2.62 -18.62
N ALA A 170 -4.17 3.29 -19.64
CA ALA A 170 -5.43 4.00 -19.51
C ALA A 170 -6.60 3.03 -19.28
N CYS A 171 -7.57 3.46 -18.47
CA CYS A 171 -8.78 2.72 -18.16
C CYS A 171 -9.96 3.26 -18.97
N TRP A 172 -10.07 2.79 -20.22
CA TRP A 172 -11.03 3.33 -21.20
C TRP A 172 -12.48 3.18 -20.74
N GLY A 173 -13.15 4.32 -20.59
CA GLY A 173 -14.56 4.39 -20.19
C GLY A 173 -14.86 3.86 -18.79
N TYR A 174 -13.85 3.60 -17.96
CA TYR A 174 -13.99 2.98 -16.64
C TYR A 174 -14.65 1.59 -16.67
N ILE A 175 -14.50 0.86 -17.79
CA ILE A 175 -15.12 -0.45 -18.00
C ILE A 175 -14.09 -1.56 -17.76
N ASN A 176 -14.38 -2.48 -16.83
CA ASN A 176 -13.59 -3.69 -16.55
C ASN A 176 -12.10 -3.42 -16.29
N CYS A 177 -11.79 -2.29 -15.66
CA CYS A 177 -10.41 -1.93 -15.38
C CYS A 177 -9.84 -2.78 -14.24
N ARG A 178 -8.52 -2.93 -14.24
CA ARG A 178 -7.78 -3.69 -13.24
C ARG A 178 -6.52 -2.93 -12.90
N LEU A 179 -6.15 -2.96 -11.63
CA LEU A 179 -4.86 -2.43 -11.21
C LEU A 179 -3.75 -3.25 -11.88
N MET A 180 -2.69 -2.55 -12.28
CA MET A 180 -1.51 -3.16 -12.87
C MET A 180 -0.45 -3.36 -11.80
N GLN A 181 0.06 -4.58 -11.65
CA GLN A 181 1.19 -4.83 -10.76
C GLN A 181 2.45 -4.17 -11.32
N VAL A 182 3.13 -3.41 -10.47
CA VAL A 182 4.43 -2.80 -10.75
C VAL A 182 5.45 -3.40 -9.80
N PHE A 183 6.49 -4.02 -10.36
CA PHE A 183 7.63 -4.52 -9.60
C PHE A 183 8.67 -3.42 -9.45
N PHE A 184 9.12 -3.21 -8.21
CA PHE A 184 10.16 -2.25 -7.87
C PHE A 184 11.53 -2.92 -8.04
N ASN A 185 12.47 -2.16 -8.60
CA ASN A 185 13.83 -2.65 -8.79
C ASN A 185 14.57 -2.87 -7.44
N ASP A 186 15.74 -3.52 -7.50
CA ASP A 186 16.50 -3.89 -6.31
C ASP A 186 17.09 -2.72 -5.51
N GLN A 187 16.96 -1.47 -5.99
CA GLN A 187 17.39 -0.28 -5.24
C GLN A 187 16.38 0.14 -4.17
N PHE A 188 15.13 -0.37 -4.22
CA PHE A 188 14.09 -0.07 -3.22
C PHE A 188 14.26 -0.92 -1.95
N ARG A 189 15.42 -0.80 -1.30
CA ARG A 189 15.81 -1.53 -0.08
C ARG A 189 16.30 -0.57 0.98
N ALA A 190 16.10 -0.93 2.25
CA ALA A 190 16.51 -0.12 3.40
C ALA A 190 15.94 1.32 3.37
N LEU A 191 14.71 1.46 2.92
CA LEU A 191 14.04 2.74 2.77
C LEU A 191 13.47 3.21 4.11
N SER A 192 13.55 4.50 4.37
CA SER A 192 12.78 5.16 5.43
C SER A 192 11.53 5.85 4.90
N GLY A 193 11.44 6.07 3.58
CA GLY A 193 10.27 6.62 2.90
C GLY A 193 10.20 6.17 1.43
N ILE A 194 9.00 6.10 0.88
CA ILE A 194 8.75 5.83 -0.54
C ILE A 194 7.64 6.74 -1.04
N GLN A 195 7.83 7.36 -2.19
CA GLN A 195 6.91 8.31 -2.79
C GLN A 195 6.35 7.74 -4.10
N PHE A 196 5.05 7.92 -4.27
CA PHE A 196 4.32 7.58 -5.48
C PHE A 196 3.63 8.83 -6.03
N ASN A 197 3.98 9.24 -7.24
CA ASN A 197 3.32 10.33 -7.94
C ASN A 197 2.99 9.93 -9.37
N ALA A 198 1.72 10.04 -9.73
CA ALA A 198 1.27 9.83 -11.10
C ALA A 198 1.20 11.15 -11.86
N TYR A 199 1.55 11.08 -13.15
CA TYR A 199 1.47 12.21 -14.07
C TYR A 199 0.84 11.76 -15.38
N THR A 200 0.12 12.64 -16.07
CA THR A 200 -0.33 12.34 -17.44
C THR A 200 0.88 12.08 -18.33
N TYR A 201 0.83 10.97 -19.08
CA TYR A 201 1.94 10.52 -19.91
C TYR A 201 2.41 11.64 -20.85
N ASN A 202 3.70 11.97 -20.78
CA ASN A 202 4.37 13.05 -21.53
C ASN A 202 3.86 14.48 -21.33
N LEU A 203 2.85 14.72 -20.48
CA LEU A 203 2.33 16.07 -20.19
C LEU A 203 2.75 16.58 -18.81
N GLY A 204 3.17 15.71 -17.90
CA GLY A 204 3.67 16.11 -16.59
C GLY A 204 2.62 16.70 -15.65
N ILE A 205 1.33 16.55 -15.97
CA ILE A 205 0.21 17.04 -15.16
C ILE A 205 -0.05 16.02 -14.04
N PRO A 206 0.05 16.39 -12.75
CA PRO A 206 -0.22 15.47 -11.64
C PRO A 206 -1.60 14.83 -11.72
N GLN A 207 -1.68 13.54 -11.39
CA GLN A 207 -2.90 12.75 -11.46
C GLN A 207 -3.20 12.06 -10.14
N VAL A 208 -4.50 11.84 -9.90
CA VAL A 208 -4.94 10.90 -8.88
C VAL A 208 -4.51 9.50 -9.30
N HIS A 209 -3.99 8.75 -8.34
CA HIS A 209 -3.68 7.35 -8.52
C HIS A 209 -4.21 6.53 -7.37
N MET A 210 -4.46 5.28 -7.67
CA MET A 210 -4.91 4.29 -6.72
C MET A 210 -3.84 3.23 -6.59
N MET A 211 -3.73 2.67 -5.39
CA MET A 211 -2.73 1.71 -5.01
C MET A 211 -3.34 0.66 -4.11
N ASP A 212 -2.98 -0.60 -4.34
CA ASP A 212 -3.37 -1.70 -3.47
C ASP A 212 -2.23 -2.71 -3.30
N ASP A 213 -2.31 -3.53 -2.26
CA ASP A 213 -1.40 -4.64 -2.00
C ASP A 213 0.09 -4.23 -2.09
N LEU A 214 0.49 -3.21 -1.31
CA LEU A 214 1.89 -2.77 -1.28
C LEU A 214 2.73 -3.81 -0.52
N GLN A 215 3.50 -4.60 -1.26
CA GLN A 215 4.30 -5.71 -0.76
C GLN A 215 5.65 -5.22 -0.22
N MET A 216 5.89 -5.51 1.06
CA MET A 216 7.01 -4.94 1.81
C MET A 216 7.66 -5.99 2.73
N GLU A 217 8.83 -5.65 3.25
CA GLU A 217 9.50 -6.38 4.33
C GLU A 217 10.11 -5.37 5.29
N TRP A 218 10.07 -5.66 6.60
CA TRP A 218 10.84 -4.90 7.57
C TRP A 218 12.35 -5.04 7.30
N TYR A 219 13.02 -3.92 7.01
CA TYR A 219 14.45 -3.94 6.71
C TYR A 219 15.27 -4.42 7.92
N ASN A 220 14.98 -3.86 9.10
CA ASN A 220 15.55 -4.35 10.36
C ASN A 220 14.65 -5.48 10.90
N ASN A 221 14.93 -6.70 10.42
CA ASN A 221 14.18 -7.91 10.73
C ASN A 221 14.62 -8.58 12.06
N THR A 222 15.24 -7.83 12.97
CA THR A 222 15.68 -8.35 14.27
C THR A 222 14.53 -8.39 15.27
N CYS A 223 14.62 -9.31 16.24
CA CYS A 223 13.63 -9.46 17.31
C CYS A 223 13.45 -8.19 18.15
N SER A 224 14.54 -7.46 18.42
CA SER A 224 14.48 -6.20 19.15
C SER A 224 13.74 -5.11 18.38
N ALA A 225 13.92 -5.03 17.06
CA ALA A 225 13.19 -4.10 16.20
C ALA A 225 11.69 -4.43 16.13
N GLY A 226 11.34 -5.72 16.06
CA GLY A 226 9.95 -6.17 16.08
C GLY A 226 9.22 -5.87 17.39
N ILE A 227 9.89 -6.06 18.53
CA ILE A 227 9.36 -5.66 19.85
C ILE A 227 9.17 -4.14 19.93
N LEU A 228 10.11 -3.36 19.40
CA LEU A 228 10.01 -1.90 19.37
C LEU A 228 8.77 -1.43 18.60
N ARG A 229 8.41 -2.12 17.51
CA ARG A 229 7.19 -1.82 16.76
C ARG A 229 5.91 -2.13 17.55
N ILE A 230 5.83 -3.27 18.26
CA ILE A 230 4.68 -3.55 19.15
C ILE A 230 4.47 -2.45 20.20
N GLY A 231 5.55 -1.92 20.77
CA GLY A 231 5.47 -0.86 21.79
C GLY A 231 4.90 0.47 21.30
N HIS A 232 4.72 0.64 19.98
CA HIS A 232 4.29 1.88 19.32
C HIS A 232 3.21 1.62 18.26
N ARG A 233 2.20 0.83 18.62
CA ARG A 233 0.99 0.57 17.83
C ARG A 233 -0.11 1.58 18.13
#